data_AF-A0A1H8F712-F1
#
_entry.id   AF-A0A1H8F712-F1
#
_cell.length_a   1.000
_cell.length_b   1.000
_cell.length_c   1.000
_cell.angle_alpha   90.00
_cell.angle_beta   90.00
_cell.angle_gamma   90.00
#
_symmetry.space_group_name_H-M   'P 1'
#
loop_
_entity.id
_entity.type
_entity.pdbx_description
1 polymer ?
#
loop_
_entity_poly.entity_id
_entity_poly.type
_entity_poly.pdbx_seq_one_letter_code
_entity_poly.pdbx_strand_id
1 'polypeptide(L)'
;MLTPPDLRDILGIEIPILSAPLGGATGPELVAAVSNVGGYGVIPLWGAPIDKIRDGIRRTRELTGRNFAVMCRRRNLGPASW
;
A
#
# COMPACT_ATOMS: atom_id res chain seq x y z
N MET A 1 12.60 7.49 29.34
CA MET A 1 12.36 7.78 27.90
C MET A 1 11.78 6.54 27.28
N LEU A 2 10.55 6.58 26.75
CA LEU A 2 10.01 5.46 25.98
C LEU A 2 10.63 5.52 24.58
N THR A 3 11.33 4.47 24.17
CA THR A 3 11.75 4.30 22.78
C THR A 3 10.50 4.19 21.92
N PRO A 4 10.41 4.92 20.79
CA PRO A 4 9.31 4.73 19.85
C PRO A 4 9.27 3.28 19.38
N PRO A 5 8.07 2.71 19.14
CA PRO A 5 7.92 1.33 18.68
C PRO A 5 8.63 1.11 17.34
N ASP A 6 9.14 -0.11 17.14
CA ASP A 6 9.80 -0.48 15.90
C ASP A 6 8.80 -0.46 14.73
N LEU A 7 9.16 0.22 13.64
CA LEU A 7 8.32 0.32 12.45
C LEU A 7 7.96 -1.06 11.88
N ARG A 8 8.88 -2.03 12.00
CA ARG A 8 8.68 -3.41 11.59
C ARG A 8 7.51 -4.07 12.32
N ASP A 9 7.41 -3.85 13.62
CA ASP A 9 6.34 -4.38 14.46
C ASP A 9 5.00 -3.69 14.16
N ILE A 10 5.03 -2.38 13.91
CA ILE A 10 3.82 -1.60 13.58
C ILE A 10 3.23 -2.05 12.24
N LEU A 11 4.07 -2.28 11.23
CA LEU A 11 3.63 -2.62 9.87
C LEU A 11 3.54 -4.13 9.61
N GLY A 12 4.12 -4.96 10.48
CA GLY A 12 4.24 -6.40 10.28
C GLY A 12 5.14 -6.75 9.10
N ILE A 13 6.33 -6.13 9.04
CA ILE A 13 7.32 -6.30 7.96
C ILE A 13 8.71 -6.63 8.52
N GLU A 14 9.54 -7.27 7.71
CA GLU A 14 10.90 -7.66 8.08
C GLU A 14 11.93 -6.60 7.68
N ILE A 15 11.70 -5.92 6.56
CA ILE A 15 12.59 -4.93 5.95
C ILE A 15 11.89 -3.57 5.98
N PRO A 16 12.42 -2.56 6.70
CA PRO A 16 11.79 -1.23 6.82
C PRO A 16 12.00 -0.37 5.56
N ILE A 17 11.68 -0.93 4.39
CA ILE A 17 11.77 -0.29 3.08
C ILE A 17 10.37 -0.28 2.45
N LEU A 18 9.94 0.91 2.03
CA LEU A 18 8.66 1.14 1.37
C LEU A 18 8.89 1.45 -0.10
N SER A 19 8.09 0.86 -0.99
CA SER A 19 8.12 1.24 -2.41
C SER A 19 7.41 2.58 -2.60
N ALA A 20 8.05 3.54 -3.26
CA ALA A 20 7.40 4.81 -3.58
C ALA A 20 6.21 4.59 -4.56
N PRO A 21 5.00 5.09 -4.24
CA PRO A 21 3.84 4.95 -5.12
C PRO A 21 3.93 5.90 -6.33
N LEU A 22 4.38 5.36 -7.47
CA LEU A 22 4.53 6.08 -8.73
C LEU A 22 3.39 5.69 -9.69
N GLY A 23 2.50 6.64 -9.99
CA GLY A 23 1.40 6.42 -10.93
C GLY A 23 1.93 6.03 -12.31
N GLY A 24 1.47 4.89 -12.85
CA GLY A 24 1.87 4.37 -14.15
C GLY A 24 3.03 3.36 -14.14
N ALA A 25 3.86 3.34 -13.10
CA ALA A 25 4.96 2.38 -12.94
C ALA A 25 4.74 1.36 -11.80
N THR A 26 3.87 1.69 -10.84
CA THR A 26 3.55 0.83 -9.70
C THR A 26 2.17 0.22 -9.87
N GLY A 27 2.11 -1.12 -9.95
CA GLY A 27 0.89 -1.91 -10.05
C GLY A 27 0.83 -3.04 -8.99
N PRO A 28 -0.28 -3.80 -8.93
CA PRO A 28 -0.47 -4.88 -7.96
C PRO A 28 0.69 -5.88 -7.89
N GLU A 29 1.29 -6.20 -9.04
CA GLU A 29 2.40 -7.15 -9.17
C GLU A 29 3.66 -6.63 -8.46
N LEU A 30 4.02 -5.35 -8.65
CA LEU A 30 5.17 -4.74 -7.98
C LEU A 30 4.92 -4.64 -6.48
N VAL A 31 3.72 -4.22 -6.08
CA VAL A 31 3.34 -4.09 -4.66
C VAL A 31 3.43 -5.44 -3.97
N ALA A 32 2.87 -6.49 -4.59
CA ALA A 32 2.93 -7.85 -4.05
C ALA A 32 4.36 -8.39 -4.00
N ALA A 33 5.20 -8.13 -5.02
CA ALA A 33 6.59 -8.54 -5.02
C ALA A 33 7.38 -7.91 -3.85
N VAL A 34 7.22 -6.59 -3.62
CA VAL A 34 7.86 -5.87 -2.51
C VAL A 34 7.37 -6.41 -1.16
N SER A 35 6.06 -6.60 -1.00
CA SER A 35 5.51 -7.17 0.22
C SER A 35 6.00 -8.61 0.44
N ASN A 36 6.08 -9.45 -0.59
CA ASN A 36 6.48 -10.86 -0.46
C ASN A 36 7.93 -11.04 -0.01
N VAL A 37 8.83 -10.12 -0.35
CA VAL A 37 10.22 -10.13 0.15
C VAL A 37 10.38 -9.53 1.55
N GLY A 38 9.27 -9.13 2.18
CA GLY A 38 9.25 -8.58 3.54
C GLY A 38 9.42 -7.07 3.62
N GLY A 39 9.34 -6.37 2.48
CA GLY A 39 9.20 -4.91 2.45
C GLY A 39 7.73 -4.49 2.57
N TYR A 40 7.46 -3.22 2.29
CA TYR A 40 6.10 -2.68 2.34
C TYR A 40 5.72 -2.03 1.01
N GLY A 41 4.96 -2.77 0.20
CA GLY A 41 4.45 -2.28 -1.08
C GLY A 41 3.39 -1.19 -0.90
N VAL A 42 3.34 -0.22 -1.82
CA VAL A 42 2.38 0.89 -1.77
C VAL A 42 1.65 1.06 -3.10
N ILE A 43 0.33 0.85 -3.10
CA ILE A 43 -0.53 1.06 -4.27
C ILE A 43 -0.69 2.57 -4.53
N PRO A 44 -0.38 3.07 -5.75
CA PRO A 44 -0.58 4.48 -6.09
C PRO A 44 -2.05 4.80 -6.39
N LEU A 45 -2.59 5.88 -5.81
CA LEU A 45 -3.91 6.41 -6.18
C LEU A 45 -3.79 7.73 -6.94
N TRP A 46 -3.24 7.64 -8.15
CA TRP A 46 -3.11 8.80 -9.00
C TRP A 46 -4.42 9.09 -9.73
N GLY A 47 -5.38 9.71 -9.02
CA GLY A 47 -6.64 10.19 -9.61
C GLY A 47 -7.60 9.09 -10.09
N ALA A 48 -7.33 7.84 -9.74
CA ALA A 48 -8.18 6.71 -10.07
C ALA A 48 -9.53 6.79 -9.32
N PRO A 49 -10.66 6.45 -9.98
CA PRO A 49 -11.95 6.27 -9.32
C PRO A 49 -11.87 5.19 -8.22
N ILE A 50 -12.72 5.30 -7.19
CA ILE A 50 -12.75 4.37 -6.04
C ILE A 50 -12.83 2.90 -6.47
N ASP A 51 -13.56 2.58 -7.54
CA ASP A 51 -13.68 1.20 -8.00
C ASP A 51 -12.34 0.64 -8.50
N LYS A 52 -11.54 1.44 -9.21
CA LYS A 52 -10.18 1.04 -9.63
C LYS A 52 -9.24 0.82 -8.45
N ILE A 53 -9.44 1.57 -7.36
CA ILE A 53 -8.72 1.36 -6.09
C ILE A 53 -9.06 0.00 -5.53
N ARG A 54 -10.36 -0.30 -5.46
CA ARG A 54 -10.87 -1.56 -4.93
C ARG A 54 -10.37 -2.75 -5.74
N ASP A 55 -10.35 -2.63 -7.06
CA ASP A 55 -9.82 -3.66 -7.96
C ASP A 55 -8.33 -3.87 -7.76
N GLY A 56 -7.55 -2.78 -7.64
CA GLY A 56 -6.12 -2.86 -7.32
C GLY A 56 -5.85 -3.56 -5.99
N ILE A 57 -6.61 -3.23 -4.94
CA ILE A 57 -6.50 -3.89 -3.63
C ILE A 57 -6.81 -5.38 -3.73
N ARG A 58 -7.90 -5.75 -4.41
CA ARG A 58 -8.28 -7.17 -4.61
C ARG A 58 -7.18 -7.92 -5.35
N ARG A 59 -6.69 -7.35 -6.45
CA ARG A 59 -5.63 -7.97 -7.24
C ARG A 59 -4.35 -8.16 -6.43
N THR A 60 -3.95 -7.16 -5.64
CA THR A 60 -2.78 -7.30 -4.75
C THR A 60 -3.00 -8.40 -3.71
N ARG A 61 -4.21 -8.52 -3.14
CA ARG A 61 -4.55 -9.58 -2.16
C ARG A 61 -4.55 -10.98 -2.76
N GLU A 62 -4.83 -11.14 -4.05
CA GLU A 62 -4.67 -12.41 -4.76
C GLU A 62 -3.18 -12.81 -4.90
N LEU A 63 -2.29 -11.83 -4.97
CA LEU A 63 -0.85 -12.03 -5.21
C LEU A 63 -0.02 -12.10 -3.92
N THR A 64 -0.55 -11.57 -2.81
CA THR A 64 0.12 -11.62 -1.50
C THR A 64 -0.87 -11.63 -0.33
N GLY A 65 -0.57 -12.45 0.68
CA GLY A 65 -1.22 -12.41 1.99
C GLY A 65 -0.61 -11.37 2.95
N ARG A 66 0.51 -10.74 2.59
CA ARG A 66 1.23 -9.80 3.45
C ARG A 66 0.58 -8.40 3.47
N ASN A 67 0.99 -7.59 4.44
CA ASN A 67 0.54 -6.21 4.57
C ASN A 67 1.11 -5.32 3.44
N PHE A 68 0.32 -4.34 3.02
CA PHE A 68 0.69 -3.32 2.04
C PHE A 68 -0.12 -2.04 2.30
N ALA A 69 0.37 -0.91 1.79
CA ALA A 69 -0.31 0.36 1.89
C ALA A 69 -1.03 0.77 0.60
N VAL A 70 -1.96 1.71 0.76
CA VAL A 70 -2.70 2.35 -0.32
C VAL A 70 -2.55 3.85 -0.14
N MET A 71 -1.88 4.54 -1.08
CA MET A 71 -1.66 5.98 -0.96
C MET A 71 -2.93 6.74 -1.36
N CYS A 72 -3.75 7.16 -0.40
CA CYS A 72 -4.94 7.98 -0.65
C CYS A 72 -4.62 9.47 -0.77
N ARG A 73 -5.09 10.10 -1.85
CA ARG A 73 -5.13 11.56 -1.95
C ARG A 73 -6.47 12.05 -1.40
N ARG A 74 -6.44 13.10 -0.58
CA ARG A 74 -7.64 13.74 0.01
C ARG A 74 -8.75 14.04 -1.01
N ARG A 75 -8.42 14.38 -2.26
CA ARG A 75 -9.41 14.66 -3.32
C ARG A 75 -10.19 13.42 -3.82
N ASN A 76 -9.67 12.21 -3.61
CA ASN A 76 -10.33 10.97 -4.03
C ASN A 76 -11.36 10.49 -2.99
N LEU A 77 -11.33 11.08 -1.81
CA LEU A 77 -12.25 10.86 -0.72
C LEU A 77 -13.34 11.93 -0.84
N GLY A 78 -14.51 11.56 -1.36
CA GLY A 78 -15.67 12.46 -1.40
C GLY A 78 -16.09 12.88 0.02
N PRO A 79 -17.00 13.85 0.18
CA PRO A 79 -17.45 14.32 1.49
C PRO A 79 -18.11 13.26 2.40
N ALA A 80 -18.27 12.01 1.94
CA ALA A 80 -18.95 10.93 2.62
C ALA A 80 -18.05 9.72 2.98
N SER A 81 -16.73 9.90 3.12
CA SER A 81 -15.80 8.80 3.40
C SER A 81 -15.30 8.69 4.85
N TRP A 82 -16.07 9.18 5.83
CA TRP A 82 -15.98 8.81 7.24
C TRP A 82 -17.30 9.12 7.95
#